data_AF-A0A1H0CNR9-F1
#
_entry.id   AF-A0A1H0CNR9-F1
#
_cell.length_a   1.000
_cell.length_b   1.000
_cell.length_c   1.000
_cell.angle_alpha   90.00
_cell.angle_beta   90.00
_cell.angle_gamma   90.00
#
_symmetry.space_group_name_H-M   'P 1'
#
loop_
_entity.id
_entity.type
_entity.pdbx_description
1 polymer ?
#
loop_
_entity_poly.entity_id
_entity_poly.type
_entity_poly.pdbx_seq_one_letter_code
_entity_poly.pdbx_strand_id
1 'polypeptide(L)'
;MYGDTDALRRRADQLREQGVDIRALAHRLVSQTENLGWTGRAAESMRLRIRERAAHLRGAAGEHEAAANSLDRHVQEVGRLQDTIADREHRATSLVAEARTRVAQVEAANEGADAAVRRVADPDDLVLAAFTPPTSGHKDWLAVDLPGLREDTSDS
;
A
#
# COMPACT_ATOMS: atom_id res chain seq x y z
N MET A 1 -3.12 0.25 -12.53
CA MET A 1 -3.21 0.77 -11.15
C MET A 1 -1.87 0.72 -10.39
N TYR A 2 -0.95 -0.21 -10.67
CA TYR A 2 0.38 -0.27 -10.02
C TYR A 2 1.37 0.86 -10.39
N GLY A 3 1.14 1.55 -11.52
CA GLY A 3 2.06 2.58 -11.99
C GLY A 3 2.22 3.78 -11.04
N ASP A 4 1.23 4.02 -10.18
CA ASP A 4 1.28 5.14 -9.21
C ASP A 4 2.16 4.82 -8.01
N THR A 5 2.09 3.59 -7.47
CA THR A 5 2.96 3.16 -6.36
C THR A 5 4.42 3.05 -6.78
N ASP A 6 4.71 2.60 -8.01
CA ASP A 6 6.06 2.60 -8.55
C ASP A 6 6.64 4.00 -8.77
N ALA A 7 5.80 4.95 -9.20
CA ALA A 7 6.21 6.35 -9.31
C ALA A 7 6.54 6.96 -7.93
N LEU A 8 5.74 6.65 -6.90
CA LEU A 8 6.00 7.08 -5.53
C LEU A 8 7.28 6.47 -4.94
N ARG A 9 7.57 5.17 -5.20
CA ARG A 9 8.84 4.53 -4.79
C ARG A 9 10.04 5.25 -5.40
N ARG A 10 10.03 5.45 -6.72
CA ARG A 10 11.10 6.20 -7.41
C ARG A 10 11.27 7.61 -6.83
N ARG A 11 10.17 8.26 -6.44
CA ARG A 11 10.23 9.58 -5.82
C ARG A 11 10.84 9.53 -4.41
N ALA A 12 10.54 8.52 -3.61
CA ALA A 12 11.16 8.30 -2.31
C ALA A 12 12.68 8.08 -2.44
N ASP A 13 13.11 7.27 -3.40
CA ASP A 13 14.53 7.04 -3.69
C ASP A 13 15.24 8.33 -4.10
N GLN A 14 14.62 9.12 -4.97
CA GLN A 14 15.16 10.43 -5.37
C GLN A 14 15.31 11.38 -4.18
N LEU A 15 14.37 11.41 -3.24
CA LEU A 15 14.47 12.23 -2.03
C LEU A 15 15.64 11.78 -1.14
N ARG A 16 15.89 10.47 -1.04
CA ARG A 16 17.04 9.95 -0.29
C ARG A 16 18.35 10.35 -0.93
N GLU A 17 18.46 10.22 -2.23
CA GLU A 17 19.63 10.65 -3.00
C GLU A 17 19.92 12.14 -2.78
N GLN A 18 18.88 12.99 -2.91
CA GLN A 18 18.99 14.42 -2.61
C GLN A 18 19.46 14.69 -1.17
N GLY A 19 18.94 13.96 -0.18
CA GLY A 19 19.38 14.07 1.21
C GLY A 19 20.85 13.67 1.41
N VAL A 20 21.32 12.65 0.71
CA VAL A 20 22.74 12.24 0.71
C VAL A 20 23.62 13.32 0.09
N ASP A 21 23.24 13.85 -1.06
CA ASP A 21 23.97 14.91 -1.76
C ASP A 21 24.07 16.20 -0.92
N ILE A 22 22.98 16.61 -0.29
CA ILE A 22 22.95 17.79 0.58
C ILE A 22 23.86 17.57 1.81
N ARG A 23 23.83 16.37 2.41
CA ARG A 23 24.76 16.02 3.51
C ARG A 23 26.21 16.09 3.04
N ALA A 24 26.52 15.53 1.88
CA ALA A 24 27.88 15.56 1.32
C ALA A 24 28.34 17.02 1.05
N LEU A 25 27.47 17.87 0.53
CA LEU A 25 27.74 19.29 0.31
C LEU A 25 28.01 20.02 1.62
N ALA A 26 27.23 19.75 2.67
CA ALA A 26 27.45 20.33 4.00
C ALA A 26 28.81 19.93 4.60
N HIS A 27 29.20 18.66 4.45
CA HIS A 27 30.52 18.18 4.91
C HIS A 27 31.66 18.82 4.12
N ARG A 28 31.52 18.90 2.80
CA ARG A 28 32.51 19.54 1.93
C ARG A 28 32.70 21.01 2.29
N LEU A 29 31.62 21.73 2.54
CA LEU A 29 31.68 23.15 2.92
C LEU A 29 32.48 23.38 4.20
N VAL A 30 32.23 22.57 5.23
CA VAL A 30 32.97 22.64 6.50
C VAL A 30 34.44 22.27 6.30
N SER A 31 34.71 21.14 5.63
CA SER A 31 36.08 20.66 5.39
C SER A 31 36.92 21.65 4.59
N GLN A 32 36.36 22.24 3.52
CA GLN A 32 37.05 23.25 2.73
C GLN A 32 37.42 24.47 3.57
N THR A 33 36.53 24.90 4.47
CA THR A 33 36.74 26.08 5.31
C THR A 33 37.83 25.86 6.35
N GLU A 34 37.85 24.68 6.98
CA GLU A 34 38.87 24.29 7.96
C GLU A 34 40.27 24.25 7.32
N ASN A 35 40.36 23.92 6.02
CA ASN A 35 41.62 23.79 5.28
C ASN A 35 42.21 25.11 4.73
N LEU A 36 41.52 26.26 4.86
CA LEU A 36 41.97 27.52 4.25
C LEU A 36 43.23 28.12 4.91
N GLY A 37 43.63 27.64 6.10
CA GLY A 37 44.79 28.17 6.85
C GLY A 37 44.62 29.63 7.33
N TRP A 38 43.48 30.27 7.05
CA TRP A 38 43.19 31.65 7.41
C TRP A 38 42.82 31.77 8.89
N THR A 39 43.44 32.72 9.60
CA THR A 39 43.29 32.92 11.04
C THR A 39 42.88 34.37 11.40
N GLY A 40 42.44 34.57 12.64
CA GLY A 40 41.98 35.86 13.17
C GLY A 40 40.46 35.95 13.33
N ARG A 41 39.97 37.11 13.81
CA ARG A 41 38.54 37.31 14.15
C ARG A 41 37.60 37.15 12.96
N ALA A 42 38.00 37.63 11.78
CA ALA A 42 37.20 37.49 10.56
C ALA A 42 37.06 36.01 10.14
N ALA A 43 38.15 35.25 10.25
CA ALA A 43 38.13 33.81 9.98
C ALA A 43 37.18 33.07 10.94
N GLU A 44 37.18 33.42 12.24
CA GLU A 44 36.27 32.78 13.20
C GLU A 44 34.79 33.11 12.92
N SER A 45 34.48 34.37 12.57
CA SER A 45 33.12 34.75 12.16
C SER A 45 32.66 34.00 10.91
N MET A 46 33.55 33.81 9.92
CA MET A 46 33.25 33.01 8.74
C MET A 46 33.00 31.54 9.11
N ARG A 47 33.84 30.92 9.95
CA ARG A 47 33.66 29.54 10.40
C ARG A 47 32.33 29.35 11.11
N LEU A 48 31.94 30.29 11.99
CA LEU A 48 30.64 30.24 12.67
C LEU A 48 29.48 30.23 11.67
N ARG A 49 29.46 31.18 10.72
CA ARG A 49 28.43 31.26 9.67
C ARG A 49 28.39 30.00 8.80
N ILE A 50 29.55 29.40 8.52
CA ILE A 50 29.63 28.17 7.73
C ILE A 50 29.11 26.97 8.50
N ARG A 51 29.40 26.88 9.81
CA ARG A 51 28.83 25.84 10.68
C ARG A 51 27.30 25.96 10.76
N GLU A 52 26.79 27.18 10.89
CA GLU A 52 25.34 27.46 10.86
C GLU A 52 24.72 27.04 9.52
N ARG A 53 25.33 27.43 8.39
CA ARG A 53 24.84 27.05 7.05
C ARG A 53 24.88 25.54 6.85
N ALA A 54 25.95 24.87 7.29
CA ALA A 54 26.07 23.42 7.22
C ALA A 54 25.03 22.72 8.11
N ALA A 55 24.70 23.30 9.27
CA ALA A 55 23.61 22.80 10.12
C ALA A 55 22.25 22.92 9.42
N HIS A 56 21.96 24.05 8.79
CA HIS A 56 20.74 24.22 8.00
C HIS A 56 20.64 23.21 6.84
N LEU A 57 21.73 22.97 6.12
CA LEU A 57 21.77 21.96 5.05
C LEU A 57 21.50 20.56 5.59
N ARG A 58 22.11 20.18 6.73
CA ARG A 58 21.82 18.90 7.37
C ARG A 58 20.36 18.78 7.83
N GLY A 59 19.75 19.88 8.30
CA GLY A 59 18.32 19.94 8.60
C GLY A 59 17.46 19.64 7.37
N ALA A 60 17.71 20.34 6.26
CA ALA A 60 17.00 20.11 5.00
C ALA A 60 17.17 18.66 4.48
N ALA A 61 18.37 18.09 4.59
CA ALA A 61 18.59 16.69 4.25
C ALA A 61 17.76 15.73 5.12
N GLY A 62 17.60 16.04 6.40
CA GLY A 62 16.72 15.29 7.31
C GLY A 62 15.24 15.38 6.92
N GLU A 63 14.79 16.54 6.45
CA GLU A 63 13.42 16.71 5.93
C GLU A 63 13.18 15.85 4.67
N HIS A 64 14.14 15.78 3.75
CA HIS A 64 14.06 14.90 2.59
C HIS A 64 13.96 13.41 2.99
N GLU A 65 14.76 12.98 3.97
CA GLU A 65 14.72 11.60 4.48
C GLU A 65 13.39 11.29 5.17
N ALA A 66 12.87 12.21 5.97
CA ALA A 66 11.55 12.08 6.61
C ALA A 66 10.42 11.99 5.57
N ALA A 67 10.46 12.81 4.52
CA ALA A 67 9.51 12.77 3.42
C ALA A 67 9.58 11.43 2.66
N ALA A 68 10.79 10.94 2.34
CA ALA A 68 10.98 9.64 1.70
C ALA A 68 10.38 8.49 2.53
N ASN A 69 10.64 8.48 3.85
CA ASN A 69 10.10 7.47 4.75
C ASN A 69 8.57 7.52 4.85
N SER A 70 7.98 8.72 4.78
CA SER A 70 6.52 8.90 4.74
C SER A 70 5.92 8.31 3.45
N LEU A 71 6.56 8.55 2.30
CA LEU A 71 6.12 7.98 1.03
C LEU A 71 6.20 6.45 1.02
N ASP A 72 7.28 5.88 1.52
CA ASP A 72 7.43 4.42 1.59
C ASP A 72 6.36 3.77 2.45
N ARG A 73 6.07 4.36 3.62
CA ARG A 73 4.98 3.88 4.49
C ARG A 73 3.66 3.93 3.73
N HIS A 74 3.37 5.03 3.04
CA HIS A 74 2.13 5.14 2.27
C HIS A 74 2.04 4.10 1.15
N VAL A 75 3.12 3.87 0.41
CA VAL A 75 3.16 2.84 -0.64
C VAL A 75 2.95 1.44 -0.05
N GLN A 76 3.52 1.14 1.12
CA GLN A 76 3.29 -0.13 1.81
C GLN A 76 1.83 -0.30 2.21
N GLU A 77 1.19 0.73 2.76
CA GLU A 77 -0.23 0.68 3.11
C GLU A 77 -1.13 0.48 1.89
N VAL A 78 -0.85 1.21 0.79
CA VAL A 78 -1.59 1.02 -0.46
C VAL A 78 -1.42 -0.41 -0.99
N GLY A 79 -0.20 -0.95 -0.93
CA GLY A 79 0.07 -2.35 -1.31
C GLY A 79 -0.75 -3.34 -0.48
N ARG A 80 -0.73 -3.20 0.85
CA ARG A 80 -1.53 -4.05 1.76
C ARG A 80 -3.02 -4.01 1.45
N LEU A 81 -3.56 -2.82 1.16
CA LEU A 81 -4.97 -2.66 0.79
C LEU A 81 -5.28 -3.32 -0.56
N GLN A 82 -4.38 -3.20 -1.54
CA GLN A 82 -4.52 -3.86 -2.84
C GLN A 82 -4.50 -5.38 -2.72
N ASP A 83 -3.58 -5.93 -1.93
CA ASP A 83 -3.49 -7.37 -1.66
C ASP A 83 -4.77 -7.86 -0.98
N THR A 84 -5.27 -7.12 0.02
CA THR A 84 -6.53 -7.44 0.70
C THR A 84 -7.73 -7.43 -0.26
N ILE A 85 -7.78 -6.47 -1.18
CA ILE A 85 -8.83 -6.41 -2.21
C ILE A 85 -8.73 -7.62 -3.13
N ALA A 86 -7.53 -7.95 -3.62
CA ALA A 86 -7.31 -9.09 -4.51
C ALA A 86 -7.68 -10.43 -3.85
N ASP A 87 -7.31 -10.62 -2.58
CA ASP A 87 -7.66 -11.80 -1.81
C ASP A 87 -9.17 -11.94 -1.62
N ARG A 88 -9.86 -10.84 -1.26
CA ARG A 88 -11.33 -10.84 -1.12
C ARG A 88 -12.02 -11.11 -2.46
N GLU A 89 -11.56 -10.49 -3.53
CA GLU A 89 -12.06 -10.70 -4.90
C GLU A 89 -11.91 -12.16 -5.31
N HIS A 90 -10.74 -12.77 -5.08
CA HIS A 90 -10.49 -14.17 -5.42
C HIS A 90 -11.35 -15.15 -4.62
N ARG A 91 -11.44 -14.94 -3.29
CA ARG A 91 -12.27 -15.76 -2.40
C ARG A 91 -13.75 -15.66 -2.75
N ALA A 92 -14.27 -14.44 -2.91
CA ALA A 92 -15.66 -14.23 -3.29
C ALA A 92 -15.99 -14.86 -4.66
N THR A 93 -15.10 -14.69 -5.65
CA THR A 93 -15.27 -15.29 -6.97
C THR A 93 -15.34 -16.82 -6.89
N SER A 94 -14.49 -17.43 -6.08
CA SER A 94 -14.47 -18.88 -5.86
C SER A 94 -15.76 -19.37 -5.17
N LEU A 95 -16.17 -18.72 -4.07
CA LEU A 95 -17.41 -19.04 -3.35
C LEU A 95 -18.64 -18.93 -4.25
N VAL A 96 -18.74 -17.86 -5.05
CA VAL A 96 -19.85 -17.65 -5.98
C VAL A 96 -19.89 -18.71 -7.08
N ALA A 97 -18.72 -19.08 -7.63
CA ALA A 97 -18.64 -20.12 -8.65
C ALA A 97 -19.07 -21.51 -8.11
N GLU A 98 -18.63 -21.85 -6.89
CA GLU A 98 -19.03 -23.07 -6.22
C GLU A 98 -20.51 -23.10 -5.88
N ALA A 99 -21.06 -22.01 -5.31
CA ALA A 99 -22.47 -21.89 -5.00
C ALA A 99 -23.35 -22.02 -6.25
N ARG A 100 -22.99 -21.35 -7.35
CA ARG A 100 -23.69 -21.50 -8.64
C ARG A 100 -23.66 -22.94 -9.16
N THR A 101 -22.56 -23.65 -8.96
CA THR A 101 -22.45 -25.06 -9.33
C THR A 101 -23.40 -25.93 -8.49
N ARG A 102 -23.46 -25.70 -7.17
CA ARG A 102 -24.37 -26.43 -6.27
C ARG A 102 -25.85 -26.14 -6.58
N VAL A 103 -26.21 -24.88 -6.81
CA VAL A 103 -27.58 -24.49 -7.22
C VAL A 103 -27.97 -25.20 -8.53
N ALA A 104 -27.11 -25.15 -9.55
CA ALA A 104 -27.39 -25.82 -10.82
C ALA A 104 -27.53 -27.34 -10.69
N GLN A 105 -26.78 -27.99 -9.79
CA GLN A 105 -26.93 -29.42 -9.50
C GLN A 105 -28.29 -29.73 -8.84
N VAL A 106 -28.76 -28.88 -7.92
CA VAL A 106 -30.07 -29.03 -7.30
C VAL A 106 -31.18 -28.83 -8.32
N GLU A 107 -31.07 -27.83 -9.19
CA GLU A 107 -32.01 -27.58 -10.29
C GLU A 107 -32.07 -28.78 -11.25
N ALA A 108 -30.93 -29.27 -11.72
CA ALA A 108 -30.86 -30.45 -12.58
C ALA A 108 -31.43 -31.71 -11.90
N ALA A 109 -31.22 -31.88 -10.60
CA ALA A 109 -31.77 -33.01 -9.86
C ALA A 109 -33.29 -32.89 -9.60
N ASN A 110 -33.84 -31.69 -9.77
CA ASN A 110 -35.28 -31.42 -9.69
C ASN A 110 -35.97 -31.51 -11.06
N GLU A 111 -35.23 -31.48 -12.17
CA GLU A 111 -35.76 -31.73 -13.51
C GLU A 111 -36.24 -33.18 -13.61
N GLY A 112 -37.56 -33.38 -13.70
CA GLY A 112 -38.20 -34.70 -13.78
C GLY A 112 -38.49 -35.36 -12.42
N ALA A 113 -38.18 -34.70 -11.29
CA ALA A 113 -38.57 -35.19 -9.97
C ALA A 113 -40.06 -34.91 -9.68
N ASP A 114 -40.70 -35.81 -8.94
CA ASP A 114 -42.04 -35.58 -8.39
C ASP A 114 -42.02 -34.38 -7.43
N ALA A 115 -43.10 -33.58 -7.44
CA ALA A 115 -43.24 -32.39 -6.61
C ALA A 115 -43.07 -32.70 -5.11
N ALA A 116 -43.40 -33.92 -4.68
CA ALA A 116 -43.23 -34.38 -3.30
C ALA A 116 -41.76 -34.62 -2.88
N VAL A 117 -40.80 -34.68 -3.81
CA VAL A 117 -39.39 -35.05 -3.55
C VAL A 117 -38.39 -34.01 -4.08
N ARG A 118 -38.85 -32.78 -4.35
CA ARG A 118 -37.94 -31.70 -4.78
C ARG A 118 -36.95 -31.33 -3.68
N ARG A 119 -35.69 -31.20 -4.07
CA ARG A 119 -34.61 -30.68 -3.23
C ARG A 119 -34.67 -29.15 -3.21
N VAL A 120 -34.34 -28.58 -2.06
CA VAL A 120 -34.21 -27.12 -1.89
C VAL A 120 -32.72 -26.81 -1.82
N ALA A 121 -32.27 -25.82 -2.58
CA ALA A 121 -30.90 -25.35 -2.53
C ALA A 121 -30.64 -24.65 -1.18
N ASP A 122 -29.39 -24.69 -0.72
CA ASP A 122 -29.00 -24.00 0.51
C ASP A 122 -29.29 -22.49 0.39
N PRO A 123 -29.94 -21.86 1.39
CA PRO A 123 -30.15 -20.41 1.40
C PRO A 123 -28.89 -19.58 1.16
N ASP A 124 -27.74 -19.99 1.69
CA ASP A 124 -26.47 -19.27 1.51
C ASP A 124 -25.95 -19.39 0.08
N ASP A 125 -26.15 -20.55 -0.56
CA ASP A 125 -25.82 -20.76 -1.97
C ASP A 125 -26.67 -19.89 -2.90
N LEU A 126 -27.94 -19.66 -2.54
CA LEU A 126 -28.82 -18.74 -3.29
C LEU A 126 -28.36 -17.29 -3.17
N VAL A 127 -27.94 -16.86 -1.97
CA VAL A 127 -27.38 -15.52 -1.75
C VAL A 127 -26.08 -15.34 -2.54
N LEU A 128 -25.17 -16.30 -2.48
CA LEU A 128 -23.91 -16.29 -3.23
C LEU A 128 -24.14 -16.32 -4.74
N ALA A 129 -25.07 -17.13 -5.24
CA ALA A 129 -25.34 -17.22 -6.68
C ALA A 129 -25.88 -15.91 -7.27
N ALA A 130 -26.71 -15.19 -6.50
CA ALA A 130 -27.30 -13.90 -6.86
C ALA A 130 -26.34 -12.69 -6.70
N PHE A 131 -25.17 -12.89 -6.11
CA PHE A 131 -24.21 -11.81 -5.88
C PHE A 131 -23.73 -11.18 -7.19
N THR A 132 -23.69 -9.84 -7.21
CA THR A 132 -23.12 -9.04 -8.30
C THR A 132 -21.77 -8.46 -7.82
N PRO A 133 -20.64 -8.93 -8.37
CA PRO A 133 -19.33 -8.49 -7.91
C PRO A 133 -19.06 -7.02 -8.27
N PRO A 134 -18.40 -6.24 -7.39
CA PRO A 134 -17.82 -4.96 -7.74
C PRO A 134 -16.80 -5.08 -8.88
N THR A 135 -16.44 -3.94 -9.49
CA THR A 135 -15.36 -3.88 -10.46
C THR A 135 -14.06 -4.41 -9.85
N SER A 136 -13.30 -5.21 -10.59
CA SER A 136 -12.01 -5.76 -10.15
C SER A 136 -11.07 -4.67 -9.62
N GLY A 137 -10.44 -4.93 -8.49
CA GLY A 137 -9.52 -3.99 -7.84
C GLY A 137 -10.17 -2.74 -7.23
N HIS A 138 -11.51 -2.62 -7.23
CA HIS A 138 -12.19 -1.47 -6.63
C HIS A 138 -12.24 -1.57 -5.10
N LYS A 139 -12.19 -0.44 -4.40
CA LYS A 139 -12.20 -0.39 -2.93
C LYS A 139 -13.46 -1.00 -2.30
N ASP A 140 -14.55 -1.10 -3.06
CA ASP A 140 -15.82 -1.65 -2.56
C ASP A 140 -15.70 -3.13 -2.20
N TRP A 141 -14.70 -3.85 -2.71
CA TRP A 141 -14.36 -5.21 -2.27
C TRP A 141 -14.06 -5.30 -0.77
N LEU A 142 -13.56 -4.22 -0.15
CA LEU A 142 -13.33 -4.15 1.29
C LEU A 142 -14.64 -4.11 2.10
N ALA A 143 -15.74 -3.66 1.48
CA ALA A 143 -17.06 -3.60 2.11
C ALA A 143 -17.94 -4.82 1.76
N VAL A 144 -17.50 -5.70 0.85
CA VAL A 144 -18.27 -6.89 0.46
C VAL A 144 -18.46 -7.80 1.66
N ASP A 145 -19.71 -8.15 1.89
CA ASP A 145 -20.15 -9.05 2.94
C ASP A 145 -20.88 -10.24 2.30
N LEU A 146 -20.30 -11.42 2.43
CA LEU A 146 -20.82 -12.66 1.86
C LEU A 146 -20.69 -13.81 2.88
N PRO A 147 -21.64 -14.76 2.89
CA PRO A 147 -21.49 -16.01 3.62
C PRO A 147 -20.15 -16.68 3.29
N GLY A 148 -19.41 -17.14 4.30
CA GLY A 148 -18.09 -17.77 4.14
C GLY A 148 -16.92 -16.81 3.85
N LEU A 149 -17.16 -15.51 3.62
CA LEU A 149 -16.08 -14.52 3.38
C LEU A 149 -15.57 -13.85 4.68
N ARG A 150 -16.35 -13.90 5.76
CA ARG A 150 -16.04 -13.24 7.05
C ARG A 150 -15.35 -14.12 8.10
N GLU A 151 -15.52 -15.44 8.01
CA GLU A 151 -15.21 -16.37 9.11
C GLU A 151 -13.73 -16.42 9.49
N ASP A 152 -12.82 -15.94 8.65
CA ASP A 152 -11.37 -15.88 8.95
C ASP A 152 -10.93 -14.64 9.74
N THR A 153 -11.80 -13.66 10.01
CA THR A 153 -11.40 -12.40 10.69
C THR A 153 -11.71 -12.35 12.19
N SER A 154 -12.18 -13.45 12.78
CA SER A 154 -12.45 -13.58 14.22
C SER A 154 -11.45 -14.51 14.90
N ASP A 155 -10.15 -14.29 14.70
CA ASP A 155 -9.12 -14.81 15.62
C ASP A 155 -7.83 -13.99 15.49
N SER A 156 -7.72 -12.90 16.26
CA SER A 156 -6.46 -12.22 16.69
C SER A 156 -6.75 -11.03 17.59
#